data_AF-A0A8J1J728-F1
#
_entry.id   AF-A0A8J1J728-F1
#
_cell.length_a   1.000
_cell.length_b   1.000
_cell.length_c   1.000
_cell.angle_alpha   90.00
_cell.angle_beta   90.00
_cell.angle_gamma   90.00
#
_symmetry.space_group_name_H-M   'P 1'
#
loop_
_entity.id
_entity.type
_entity.pdbx_description
1 polymer ?
#
loop_
_entity_poly.entity_id
_entity_poly.type
_entity_poly.pdbx_seq_one_letter_code
_entity_poly.pdbx_strand_id
1 'polypeptide(L)'
;MSGRNPGTDLDLAWISRAQVNQPAVLRRAEQIQTRRTVKKDWQAAWLLRAVTCIDLTTLSGDDTPSNIHRLCFKAKRPIRDDLLQELKVEDLVATGFPAGQTPLKTRLEEVRLAVEDGASEIDIVINRTLALTGQWEALYKEIRLFRQACGDAHMKTILGIGELGSLTNVYRASLVAMMAGSDFIKTSTGKEGVNATYPVALVMARAIRDFYWKTGTKVGFKPAGGIRSAKEALVWLSLIKEELGDEWLNAQLFRIGASSLLGDIERQIYHHVTGRYAAHHDLPMA
;
A
#
# COMPACT_ATOMS: atom_id res chain seq x y z
N MET A 1 -2.88 -18.23 -4.47
CA MET A 1 -2.04 -17.04 -4.72
C MET A 1 -2.68 -16.31 -5.89
N SER A 2 -3.13 -15.07 -5.73
CA SER A 2 -3.45 -14.23 -6.89
C SER A 2 -2.20 -14.16 -7.76
N GLY A 3 -2.35 -14.46 -9.05
CA GLY A 3 -1.21 -14.56 -9.97
C GLY A 3 -0.39 -13.27 -10.00
N ARG A 4 0.90 -13.43 -10.22
CA ARG A 4 1.84 -12.36 -10.55
C ARG A 4 1.30 -11.58 -11.75
N ASN A 5 1.58 -10.28 -11.83
CA ASN A 5 1.26 -9.51 -13.03
C ASN A 5 2.34 -9.75 -14.11
N PRO A 6 2.07 -10.48 -15.21
CA PRO A 6 3.08 -10.74 -16.25
C PRO A 6 3.48 -9.45 -17.01
N GLY A 7 2.70 -8.38 -16.86
CA GLY A 7 2.77 -7.19 -17.68
C GLY A 7 2.04 -7.36 -19.01
N THR A 8 1.98 -6.28 -19.77
CA THR A 8 1.43 -6.20 -21.12
C THR A 8 2.35 -5.35 -21.99
N ASP A 9 2.09 -5.32 -23.28
CA ASP A 9 2.65 -4.28 -24.14
C ASP A 9 2.16 -2.90 -23.69
N LEU A 10 3.01 -1.89 -23.92
CA LEU A 10 2.70 -0.51 -23.59
C LEU A 10 1.63 0.05 -24.55
N ASP A 11 0.46 0.40 -24.02
CA ASP A 11 -0.61 1.04 -24.79
C ASP A 11 -0.57 2.57 -24.61
N LEU A 12 0.25 3.24 -25.44
CA LEU A 12 0.36 4.70 -25.45
C LEU A 12 -0.96 5.40 -25.80
N ALA A 13 -1.83 4.76 -26.58
CA ALA A 13 -3.12 5.32 -26.95
C ALA A 13 -4.11 5.33 -25.78
N TRP A 14 -4.03 4.35 -24.88
CA TRP A 14 -4.78 4.38 -23.62
C TRP A 14 -4.26 5.48 -22.70
N ILE A 15 -2.94 5.58 -22.55
CA ILE A 15 -2.31 6.60 -21.70
C ILE A 15 -2.67 8.02 -22.17
N SER A 16 -2.60 8.28 -23.47
CA SER A 16 -2.91 9.61 -24.03
C SER A 16 -4.37 10.02 -23.85
N ARG A 17 -5.30 9.06 -24.01
CA ARG A 17 -6.75 9.27 -23.84
C ARG A 17 -7.19 9.37 -22.39
N ALA A 18 -6.38 8.89 -21.43
CA ALA A 18 -6.72 8.96 -20.03
C ALA A 18 -6.92 10.40 -19.56
N GLN A 19 -8.06 10.65 -18.92
CA GLN A 19 -8.43 11.93 -18.34
C GLN A 19 -9.13 11.68 -17.00
N VAL A 20 -8.80 12.48 -15.98
CA VAL A 20 -9.43 12.39 -14.68
C VAL A 20 -10.33 13.61 -14.46
N ASN A 21 -11.61 13.36 -14.19
CA ASN A 21 -12.52 14.41 -13.73
C ASN A 21 -12.21 14.77 -12.27
N GLN A 22 -11.29 15.73 -12.09
CA GLN A 22 -10.80 16.14 -10.77
C GLN A 22 -11.91 16.61 -9.82
N PRO A 23 -12.87 17.48 -10.20
CA PRO A 23 -13.97 17.86 -9.32
C PRO A 23 -14.80 16.66 -8.82
N ALA A 24 -15.07 15.68 -9.69
CA ALA A 24 -15.82 14.48 -9.30
C ALA A 24 -15.01 13.59 -8.33
N VAL A 25 -13.70 13.45 -8.55
CA VAL A 25 -12.82 12.72 -7.64
C VAL A 25 -12.77 13.39 -6.26
N LEU A 26 -12.62 14.70 -6.20
CA LEU A 26 -12.55 15.44 -4.93
C LEU A 26 -13.85 15.30 -4.13
N ARG A 27 -15.01 15.48 -4.78
CA ARG A 27 -16.32 15.27 -4.12
C ARG A 27 -16.47 13.84 -3.60
N ARG A 28 -16.03 12.85 -4.37
CA ARG A 28 -16.10 11.43 -3.97
C ARG A 28 -15.19 11.14 -2.77
N ALA A 29 -13.99 11.70 -2.76
CA ALA A 29 -13.03 11.57 -1.66
C ALA A 29 -13.56 12.22 -0.37
N GLU A 30 -14.24 13.34 -0.45
CA GLU A 30 -14.90 13.96 0.70
C GLU A 30 -16.08 13.11 1.21
N GLN A 31 -16.92 12.64 0.28
CA GLN A 31 -18.08 11.82 0.62
C GLN A 31 -17.67 10.53 1.36
N ILE A 32 -16.61 9.84 0.93
CA ILE A 32 -16.23 8.57 1.55
C ILE A 32 -15.73 8.74 3.00
N GLN A 33 -15.10 9.87 3.31
CA GLN A 33 -14.61 10.18 4.65
C GLN A 33 -15.73 10.51 5.65
N THR A 34 -16.88 10.98 5.15
CA THR A 34 -18.03 11.38 5.99
C THR A 34 -19.02 10.24 6.21
N ARG A 35 -18.85 9.10 5.53
CA ARG A 35 -19.73 7.94 5.70
C ARG A 35 -19.62 7.36 7.10
N ARG A 36 -20.77 6.91 7.62
CA ARG A 36 -20.81 6.17 8.87
C ARG A 36 -20.02 4.88 8.71
N THR A 37 -19.09 4.66 9.62
CA THR A 37 -18.31 3.41 9.66
C THR A 37 -19.15 2.29 10.25
N VAL A 38 -18.71 1.06 10.03
CA VAL A 38 -19.15 -0.11 10.81
C VAL A 38 -18.94 0.13 12.31
N LYS A 39 -19.78 -0.50 13.13
CA LYS A 39 -19.81 -0.33 14.60
C LYS A 39 -19.73 -1.68 15.31
N LYS A 40 -19.33 -1.65 16.59
CA LYS A 40 -19.27 -2.82 17.47
C LYS A 40 -18.45 -3.95 16.83
N ASP A 41 -18.94 -5.18 16.85
CA ASP A 41 -18.24 -6.39 16.41
C ASP A 41 -17.79 -6.28 14.94
N TRP A 42 -18.58 -5.62 14.09
CA TRP A 42 -18.20 -5.36 12.70
C TRP A 42 -17.02 -4.41 12.58
N GLN A 43 -16.92 -3.43 13.48
CA GLN A 43 -15.76 -2.54 13.55
C GLN A 43 -14.52 -3.32 13.95
N ALA A 44 -14.62 -4.18 14.98
CA ALA A 44 -13.52 -5.03 15.40
C ALA A 44 -13.07 -5.98 14.28
N ALA A 45 -14.01 -6.65 13.61
CA ALA A 45 -13.71 -7.55 12.49
C ALA A 45 -13.01 -6.82 11.32
N TRP A 46 -13.44 -5.61 10.98
CA TRP A 46 -12.79 -4.80 9.94
C TRP A 46 -11.41 -4.31 10.37
N LEU A 47 -11.22 -3.97 11.64
CA LEU A 47 -9.93 -3.59 12.18
C LEU A 47 -8.93 -4.75 12.17
N LEU A 48 -9.37 -5.94 12.57
CA LEU A 48 -8.56 -7.15 12.45
C LEU A 48 -8.19 -7.43 10.98
N ARG A 49 -9.15 -7.27 10.05
CA ARG A 49 -8.83 -7.34 8.62
C ARG A 49 -7.78 -6.29 8.20
N ALA A 50 -7.89 -5.05 8.69
CA ALA A 50 -6.88 -4.03 8.41
C ALA A 50 -5.51 -4.49 8.88
N VAL A 51 -5.39 -5.08 10.07
CA VAL A 51 -4.13 -5.62 10.60
C VAL A 51 -3.52 -6.66 9.67
N THR A 52 -4.32 -7.58 9.10
CA THR A 52 -3.79 -8.56 8.12
C THR A 52 -3.23 -7.92 6.84
N CYS A 53 -3.62 -6.69 6.56
CA CYS A 53 -3.15 -5.93 5.41
C CYS A 53 -2.04 -4.93 5.79
N ILE A 54 -1.62 -4.81 7.05
CA ILE A 54 -0.59 -3.83 7.41
C ILE A 54 0.77 -4.30 6.91
N ASP A 55 1.42 -3.42 6.16
CA ASP A 55 2.85 -3.48 5.96
C ASP A 55 3.53 -2.63 7.05
N LEU A 56 4.00 -3.29 8.12
CA LEU A 56 4.65 -2.63 9.25
C LEU A 56 6.08 -2.26 8.86
N THR A 57 6.34 -0.97 8.69
CA THR A 57 7.60 -0.47 8.12
C THR A 57 8.35 0.44 9.08
N THR A 58 9.68 0.28 9.14
CA THR A 58 10.61 1.33 9.58
C THR A 58 11.56 1.66 8.44
N LEU A 59 11.77 2.95 8.19
CA LEU A 59 12.73 3.47 7.22
C LEU A 59 13.53 4.60 7.88
N SER A 60 13.89 4.43 9.15
CA SER A 60 14.48 5.49 9.96
C SER A 60 15.99 5.49 9.81
N GLY A 61 16.60 6.68 9.73
CA GLY A 61 18.06 6.80 9.62
C GLY A 61 18.81 6.33 10.86
N ASP A 62 18.09 6.16 11.98
CA ASP A 62 18.57 5.69 13.29
C ASP A 62 18.08 4.26 13.61
N ASP A 63 17.68 3.47 12.61
CA ASP A 63 17.32 2.07 12.81
C ASP A 63 18.52 1.29 13.38
N THR A 64 18.29 0.61 14.51
CA THR A 64 19.26 -0.27 15.16
C THR A 64 18.79 -1.72 15.11
N PRO A 65 19.68 -2.73 15.21
CA PRO A 65 19.28 -4.13 15.25
C PRO A 65 18.18 -4.42 16.29
N SER A 66 18.25 -3.79 17.46
CA SER A 66 17.24 -3.93 18.53
C SER A 66 15.87 -3.39 18.14
N ASN A 67 15.81 -2.20 17.50
CA ASN A 67 14.54 -1.63 17.05
C ASN A 67 13.94 -2.44 15.89
N ILE A 68 14.78 -2.95 14.97
CA ILE A 68 14.36 -3.84 13.89
C ILE A 68 13.80 -5.14 14.48
N HIS A 69 14.48 -5.76 15.46
CA HIS A 69 14.00 -6.97 16.12
C HIS A 69 12.65 -6.76 16.82
N ARG A 70 12.46 -5.62 17.51
CA ARG A 70 11.17 -5.26 18.12
C ARG A 70 10.07 -5.11 17.06
N LEU A 71 10.37 -4.47 15.93
CA LEU A 71 9.44 -4.33 14.82
C LEU A 71 9.04 -5.70 14.26
N CYS A 72 10.00 -6.60 14.03
CA CYS A 72 9.74 -7.97 13.57
C CYS A 72 8.90 -8.77 14.56
N PHE A 73 9.15 -8.62 15.87
CA PHE A 73 8.33 -9.27 16.90
C PHE A 73 6.90 -8.73 16.89
N LYS A 74 6.70 -7.41 16.83
CA LYS A 74 5.38 -6.77 16.75
C LYS A 74 4.65 -7.13 15.44
N ALA A 75 5.39 -7.28 14.35
CA ALA A 75 4.85 -7.75 13.08
C ALA A 75 4.31 -9.20 13.17
N LYS A 76 5.00 -10.09 13.90
CA LYS A 76 4.56 -11.49 14.11
C LYS A 76 3.44 -11.63 15.16
N ARG A 77 3.35 -10.68 16.10
CA ARG A 77 2.32 -10.64 17.15
C ARG A 77 1.67 -9.26 17.21
N PRO A 78 0.84 -8.93 16.21
CA PRO A 78 0.36 -7.56 16.02
C PRO A 78 -0.66 -7.13 17.07
N ILE A 79 -1.46 -8.07 17.58
CA ILE A 79 -2.44 -7.88 18.65
C ILE A 79 -2.11 -8.86 19.78
N ARG A 80 -2.25 -8.43 21.04
CA ARG A 80 -2.07 -9.27 22.23
C ARG A 80 -2.95 -10.55 22.18
N ASP A 81 -2.35 -11.69 22.51
CA ASP A 81 -2.93 -13.03 22.28
C ASP A 81 -4.27 -13.24 23.02
N ASP A 82 -4.44 -12.70 24.22
CA ASP A 82 -5.68 -12.78 25.01
C ASP A 82 -6.85 -12.03 24.34
N LEU A 83 -6.57 -10.90 23.68
CA LEU A 83 -7.58 -10.16 22.92
C LEU A 83 -8.03 -10.94 21.69
N LEU A 84 -7.10 -11.66 21.03
CA LEU A 84 -7.42 -12.51 19.87
C LEU A 84 -8.24 -13.74 20.27
N GLN A 85 -7.95 -14.34 21.43
CA GLN A 85 -8.71 -15.47 21.97
C GLN A 85 -10.17 -15.08 22.26
N GLU A 86 -10.39 -13.92 22.87
CA GLU A 86 -11.76 -13.41 23.12
C GLU A 86 -12.52 -13.18 21.81
N LEU A 87 -11.80 -12.76 20.75
CA LEU A 87 -12.35 -12.55 19.41
C LEU A 87 -12.37 -13.81 18.53
N LYS A 88 -11.89 -14.95 19.04
CA LYS A 88 -11.81 -16.26 18.33
C LYS A 88 -11.04 -16.18 17.01
N VAL A 89 -9.88 -15.54 17.01
CA VAL A 89 -9.00 -15.41 15.83
C VAL A 89 -7.64 -16.08 16.12
N GLU A 90 -7.19 -16.96 15.21
CA GLU A 90 -6.06 -17.86 15.50
C GLU A 90 -4.68 -17.29 15.14
N ASP A 91 -4.51 -16.41 14.14
CA ASP A 91 -3.18 -15.83 13.77
C ASP A 91 -3.26 -14.55 12.91
N LEU A 92 -2.33 -13.59 13.09
CA LEU A 92 -2.16 -12.36 12.27
C LEU A 92 -0.70 -11.93 12.14
N VAL A 93 -0.27 -11.44 10.95
CA VAL A 93 1.12 -10.98 10.67
C VAL A 93 1.15 -9.70 9.83
N ALA A 94 2.17 -8.84 10.00
CA ALA A 94 2.48 -7.63 9.21
C ALA A 94 3.91 -7.65 8.59
N THR A 95 4.20 -6.93 7.49
CA THR A 95 5.50 -7.03 6.74
C THR A 95 6.09 -5.72 6.18
N GLY A 96 7.42 -5.54 6.04
CA GLY A 96 8.03 -4.51 5.13
C GLY A 96 9.40 -3.90 5.50
N PHE A 97 10.17 -3.39 4.51
CA PHE A 97 11.50 -2.68 4.62
C PHE A 97 11.89 -1.88 3.29
N PRO A 98 12.97 -1.05 3.16
CA PRO A 98 12.98 0.34 2.61
C PRO A 98 13.43 0.65 1.16
N ALA A 99 13.52 1.97 0.87
CA ALA A 99 13.52 2.72 -0.40
C ALA A 99 14.86 3.30 -0.89
N GLY A 100 14.91 3.78 -2.16
CA GLY A 100 16.11 4.27 -2.85
C GLY A 100 16.04 5.70 -3.46
N GLN A 101 17.22 6.31 -3.59
CA GLN A 101 17.53 7.54 -4.37
C GLN A 101 18.94 7.45 -5.00
N THR A 102 19.26 6.33 -5.64
CA THR A 102 20.57 6.06 -6.27
C THR A 102 20.44 5.96 -7.81
N PRO A 103 21.55 6.03 -8.58
CA PRO A 103 21.53 5.85 -10.03
C PRO A 103 20.84 4.55 -10.46
N LEU A 104 20.23 4.50 -11.65
CA LEU A 104 19.45 3.33 -12.09
C LEU A 104 20.25 2.01 -12.00
N LYS A 105 21.51 2.01 -12.44
CA LYS A 105 22.37 0.82 -12.33
C LYS A 105 22.51 0.36 -10.88
N THR A 106 22.72 1.29 -9.96
CA THR A 106 22.85 1.00 -8.52
C THR A 106 21.53 0.48 -7.96
N ARG A 107 20.39 1.11 -8.27
CA ARG A 107 19.07 0.63 -7.83
C ARG A 107 18.75 -0.77 -8.34
N LEU A 108 19.10 -1.09 -9.59
CA LEU A 108 18.90 -2.44 -10.12
C LEU A 108 19.77 -3.45 -9.39
N GLU A 109 20.99 -3.08 -9.01
CA GLU A 109 21.89 -3.94 -8.24
C GLU A 109 21.41 -4.15 -6.81
N GLU A 110 20.97 -3.08 -6.14
CA GLU A 110 20.33 -3.16 -4.81
C GLU A 110 19.13 -4.11 -4.83
N VAL A 111 18.32 -4.09 -5.89
CA VAL A 111 17.19 -5.01 -6.05
C VAL A 111 17.66 -6.46 -6.21
N ARG A 112 18.69 -6.72 -7.02
CA ARG A 112 19.23 -8.08 -7.20
C ARG A 112 19.79 -8.63 -5.89
N LEU A 113 20.60 -7.84 -5.21
CA LEU A 113 21.16 -8.20 -3.91
C LEU A 113 20.07 -8.47 -2.88
N ALA A 114 19.05 -7.60 -2.79
CA ALA A 114 17.94 -7.82 -1.89
C ALA A 114 17.20 -9.15 -2.16
N VAL A 115 17.01 -9.51 -3.44
CA VAL A 115 16.41 -10.80 -3.82
C VAL A 115 17.32 -11.97 -3.51
N GLU A 116 18.63 -11.86 -3.77
CA GLU A 116 19.64 -12.87 -3.42
C GLU A 116 19.71 -13.12 -1.91
N ASP A 117 19.54 -12.07 -1.10
CA ASP A 117 19.44 -12.12 0.36
C ASP A 117 18.08 -12.64 0.86
N GLY A 118 17.16 -13.00 -0.05
CA GLY A 118 15.90 -13.67 0.24
C GLY A 118 14.67 -12.76 0.37
N ALA A 119 14.74 -11.51 -0.08
CA ALA A 119 13.56 -10.64 -0.12
C ALA A 119 12.49 -11.19 -1.08
N SER A 120 11.31 -11.51 -0.52
CA SER A 120 10.16 -12.00 -1.28
C SER A 120 9.30 -10.88 -1.88
N GLU A 121 9.49 -9.64 -1.43
CA GLU A 121 8.83 -8.46 -1.96
C GLU A 121 9.80 -7.29 -2.06
N ILE A 122 9.71 -6.51 -3.15
CA ILE A 122 10.57 -5.36 -3.45
C ILE A 122 9.67 -4.15 -3.75
N ASP A 123 9.90 -3.04 -3.05
CA ASP A 123 9.24 -1.77 -3.32
C ASP A 123 10.20 -0.86 -4.12
N ILE A 124 9.93 -0.61 -5.40
CA ILE A 124 10.72 0.30 -6.24
C ILE A 124 10.10 1.70 -6.28
N VAL A 125 10.89 2.72 -6.63
CA VAL A 125 10.39 4.09 -6.87
C VAL A 125 10.58 4.46 -8.34
N ILE A 126 9.53 5.01 -8.96
CA ILE A 126 9.62 5.48 -10.35
C ILE A 126 10.52 6.71 -10.50
N ASN A 127 11.08 6.89 -11.68
CA ASN A 127 11.62 8.17 -12.09
C ASN A 127 10.48 9.18 -12.37
N ARG A 128 10.19 10.03 -11.38
CA ARG A 128 9.10 11.00 -11.43
C ARG A 128 9.28 12.04 -12.54
N THR A 129 10.53 12.40 -12.88
CA THR A 129 10.83 13.33 -13.96
C THR A 129 10.32 12.82 -15.31
N LEU A 130 10.45 11.52 -15.58
CA LEU A 130 9.90 10.91 -16.80
C LEU A 130 8.37 11.01 -16.84
N ALA A 131 7.71 10.74 -15.72
CA ALA A 131 6.24 10.87 -15.62
C ALA A 131 5.78 12.34 -15.79
N LEU A 132 6.46 13.29 -15.14
CA LEU A 132 6.16 14.72 -15.23
C LEU A 132 6.35 15.28 -16.65
N THR A 133 7.37 14.79 -17.36
CA THR A 133 7.67 15.20 -18.74
C THR A 133 6.96 14.35 -19.81
N GLY A 134 6.08 13.43 -19.40
CA GLY A 134 5.29 12.60 -20.33
C GLY A 134 6.11 11.54 -21.09
N GLN A 135 7.32 11.23 -20.65
CA GLN A 135 8.20 10.20 -21.23
C GLN A 135 7.77 8.79 -20.79
N TRP A 136 6.54 8.41 -21.11
CA TRP A 136 5.90 7.17 -20.64
C TRP A 136 6.59 5.90 -21.12
N GLU A 137 7.14 5.91 -22.33
CA GLU A 137 7.89 4.76 -22.87
C GLU A 137 9.20 4.53 -22.13
N ALA A 138 9.94 5.60 -21.82
CA ALA A 138 11.16 5.51 -21.01
C ALA A 138 10.83 5.01 -19.60
N LEU A 139 9.76 5.52 -18.99
CA LEU A 139 9.30 5.05 -17.68
C LEU A 139 8.90 3.57 -17.70
N TYR A 140 8.15 3.13 -18.72
CA TYR A 140 7.78 1.73 -18.90
C TYR A 140 9.01 0.83 -18.99
N LYS A 141 9.98 1.20 -19.84
CA LYS A 141 11.25 0.47 -20.01
C LYS A 141 12.02 0.39 -18.69
N GLU A 142 12.11 1.48 -17.94
CA GLU A 142 12.77 1.50 -16.62
C GLU A 142 12.09 0.53 -15.63
N ILE A 143 10.76 0.54 -15.55
CA ILE A 143 10.02 -0.38 -14.65
C ILE A 143 10.17 -1.83 -15.10
N ARG A 144 10.23 -2.11 -16.41
CA ARG A 144 10.50 -3.47 -16.93
C ARG A 144 11.87 -3.99 -16.50
N LEU A 145 12.89 -3.14 -16.45
CA LEU A 145 14.21 -3.53 -15.93
C LEU A 145 14.14 -3.93 -14.45
N PHE A 146 13.38 -3.17 -13.64
CA PHE A 146 13.14 -3.54 -12.25
C PHE A 146 12.36 -4.85 -12.11
N ARG A 147 11.32 -5.06 -12.93
CA ARG A 147 10.56 -6.31 -12.95
C ARG A 147 11.45 -7.51 -13.24
N GLN A 148 12.38 -7.37 -14.19
CA GLN A 148 13.38 -8.40 -14.49
C GLN A 148 14.33 -8.63 -13.30
N ALA A 149 14.87 -7.56 -12.72
CA ALA A 149 15.78 -7.64 -11.57
C ALA A 149 15.14 -8.29 -10.33
N CYS A 150 13.83 -8.10 -10.14
CA CYS A 150 13.10 -8.69 -9.02
C CYS A 150 12.89 -10.21 -9.14
N GLY A 151 13.10 -10.83 -10.31
CA GLY A 151 12.83 -12.27 -10.51
C GLY A 151 11.42 -12.68 -10.05
N ASP A 152 11.35 -13.64 -9.12
CA ASP A 152 10.10 -14.13 -8.52
C ASP A 152 9.54 -13.24 -7.40
N ALA A 153 10.29 -12.25 -6.90
CA ALA A 153 9.85 -11.37 -5.83
C ALA A 153 8.69 -10.45 -6.27
N HIS A 154 7.72 -10.25 -5.37
CA HIS A 154 6.60 -9.32 -5.55
C HIS A 154 7.07 -7.88 -5.68
N MET A 155 6.84 -7.28 -6.84
CA MET A 155 7.26 -5.90 -7.09
C MET A 155 6.10 -4.95 -6.82
N LYS A 156 6.34 -3.98 -5.95
CA LYS A 156 5.44 -2.86 -5.70
C LYS A 156 6.07 -1.59 -6.24
N THR A 157 5.36 -0.88 -7.11
CA THR A 157 5.87 0.35 -7.71
C THR A 157 5.32 1.58 -6.99
N ILE A 158 6.20 2.31 -6.30
CA ILE A 158 5.91 3.59 -5.66
C ILE A 158 5.88 4.68 -6.73
N LEU A 159 4.74 5.34 -6.85
CA LEU A 159 4.55 6.42 -7.80
C LEU A 159 5.06 7.77 -7.26
N GLY A 160 5.09 7.95 -5.94
CA GLY A 160 5.47 9.21 -5.32
C GLY A 160 4.50 10.33 -5.67
N ILE A 161 3.22 10.06 -5.43
CA ILE A 161 2.06 10.81 -5.92
C ILE A 161 2.05 12.30 -5.56
N GLY A 162 2.70 12.71 -4.48
CA GLY A 162 2.79 14.12 -4.07
C GLY A 162 3.54 15.00 -5.06
N GLU A 163 4.34 14.40 -5.93
CA GLU A 163 5.25 15.09 -6.85
C GLU A 163 4.86 14.85 -8.33
N LEU A 164 3.71 14.23 -8.61
CA LEU A 164 3.28 13.93 -9.99
C LEU A 164 2.44 15.03 -10.66
N GLY A 165 2.21 16.14 -9.97
CA GLY A 165 1.58 17.35 -10.48
C GLY A 165 0.05 17.27 -10.64
N SER A 166 -0.48 16.24 -11.28
CA SER A 166 -1.94 16.09 -11.51
C SER A 166 -2.45 14.67 -11.29
N LEU A 167 -3.75 14.58 -10.98
CA LEU A 167 -4.44 13.28 -10.87
C LEU A 167 -4.42 12.50 -12.19
N THR A 168 -4.46 13.17 -13.34
CA THR A 168 -4.32 12.50 -14.64
C THR A 168 -2.94 11.86 -14.78
N ASN A 169 -1.87 12.53 -14.33
CA ASN A 169 -0.53 11.94 -14.33
C ASN A 169 -0.41 10.74 -13.37
N VAL A 170 -1.05 10.80 -12.19
CA VAL A 170 -1.13 9.65 -11.27
C VAL A 170 -1.78 8.45 -11.97
N TYR A 171 -2.91 8.65 -12.66
CA TYR A 171 -3.60 7.59 -13.38
C TYR A 171 -2.70 6.99 -14.48
N ARG A 172 -2.07 7.84 -15.28
CA ARG A 172 -1.16 7.42 -16.36
C ARG A 172 0.06 6.64 -15.84
N ALA A 173 0.71 7.14 -14.79
CA ALA A 173 1.82 6.44 -14.14
C ALA A 173 1.38 5.09 -13.55
N SER A 174 0.16 5.01 -13.01
CA SER A 174 -0.43 3.75 -12.54
C SER A 174 -0.57 2.74 -13.68
N LEU A 175 -1.13 3.14 -14.82
CA LEU A 175 -1.23 2.27 -16.00
C LEU A 175 0.15 1.80 -16.47
N VAL A 176 1.12 2.71 -16.59
CA VAL A 176 2.48 2.37 -17.04
C VAL A 176 3.13 1.35 -16.11
N ALA A 177 3.01 1.53 -14.78
CA ALA A 177 3.54 0.58 -13.81
C ALA A 177 2.89 -0.81 -13.93
N MET A 178 1.57 -0.86 -14.10
CA MET A 178 0.83 -2.12 -14.26
C MET A 178 1.16 -2.82 -15.59
N MET A 179 1.20 -2.08 -16.70
CA MET A 179 1.63 -2.62 -18.00
C MET A 179 3.07 -3.16 -17.91
N ALA A 180 3.95 -2.50 -17.15
CA ALA A 180 5.32 -2.96 -16.97
C ALA A 180 5.46 -4.22 -16.08
N GLY A 181 4.36 -4.71 -15.47
CA GLY A 181 4.35 -5.93 -14.66
C GLY A 181 4.49 -5.69 -13.16
N SER A 182 4.07 -4.51 -12.67
CA SER A 182 3.98 -4.27 -11.23
C SER A 182 2.84 -5.08 -10.61
N ASP A 183 3.13 -5.79 -9.52
CA ASP A 183 2.13 -6.58 -8.79
C ASP A 183 1.29 -5.70 -7.87
N PHE A 184 1.86 -4.57 -7.42
CA PHE A 184 1.17 -3.55 -6.64
C PHE A 184 1.56 -2.16 -7.10
N ILE A 185 0.60 -1.24 -7.15
CA ILE A 185 0.92 0.19 -7.19
C ILE A 185 0.82 0.80 -5.79
N LYS A 186 1.84 1.55 -5.41
CA LYS A 186 2.01 2.15 -4.08
C LYS A 186 2.04 3.68 -4.19
N THR A 187 1.38 4.36 -3.24
CA THR A 187 1.23 5.83 -3.32
C THR A 187 2.56 6.57 -3.16
N SER A 188 3.30 6.29 -2.10
CA SER A 188 4.43 7.10 -1.63
C SER A 188 5.40 6.28 -0.81
N THR A 189 6.62 6.78 -0.61
CA THR A 189 7.62 6.12 0.25
C THR A 189 7.28 6.24 1.74
N GLY A 190 6.48 7.25 2.12
CA GLY A 190 6.20 7.59 3.52
C GLY A 190 7.14 8.68 4.06
N LYS A 191 8.01 9.22 3.21
CA LYS A 191 9.01 10.26 3.55
C LYS A 191 8.78 11.58 2.82
N GLU A 192 7.90 11.60 1.81
CA GLU A 192 7.54 12.80 1.07
C GLU A 192 6.67 13.76 1.93
N GLY A 193 6.61 15.03 1.56
CA GLY A 193 5.72 16.01 2.22
C GLY A 193 4.24 15.70 2.04
N VAL A 194 3.86 15.11 0.89
CA VAL A 194 2.51 14.64 0.60
C VAL A 194 2.55 13.14 0.33
N ASN A 195 1.85 12.36 1.17
CA ASN A 195 1.78 10.89 1.10
C ASN A 195 0.41 10.42 0.62
N ALA A 196 -0.08 9.27 1.09
CA ALA A 196 -1.39 8.73 0.71
C ALA A 196 -2.52 9.74 0.98
N THR A 197 -3.32 10.03 -0.05
CA THR A 197 -4.53 10.85 0.06
C THR A 197 -5.70 10.13 -0.62
N TYR A 198 -6.93 10.34 -0.12
CA TYR A 198 -8.12 9.71 -0.68
C TYR A 198 -8.40 10.07 -2.17
N PRO A 199 -8.20 11.32 -2.63
CA PRO A 199 -8.36 11.65 -4.06
C PRO A 199 -7.43 10.82 -4.96
N VAL A 200 -6.16 10.70 -4.58
CA VAL A 200 -5.17 9.91 -5.31
C VAL A 200 -5.49 8.42 -5.25
N ALA A 201 -5.92 7.93 -4.09
CA ALA A 201 -6.33 6.55 -3.91
C ALA A 201 -7.48 6.14 -4.83
N LEU A 202 -8.51 6.98 -4.94
CA LEU A 202 -9.61 6.76 -5.86
C LEU A 202 -9.12 6.65 -7.31
N VAL A 203 -8.18 7.51 -7.71
CA VAL A 203 -7.61 7.50 -9.06
C VAL A 203 -6.81 6.23 -9.33
N MET A 204 -5.96 5.83 -8.39
CA MET A 204 -5.17 4.60 -8.51
C MET A 204 -6.06 3.35 -8.49
N ALA A 205 -7.06 3.29 -7.61
CA ALA A 205 -8.05 2.20 -7.57
C ALA A 205 -8.83 2.11 -8.88
N ARG A 206 -9.25 3.22 -9.47
CA ARG A 206 -9.90 3.23 -10.78
C ARG A 206 -8.97 2.76 -11.89
N ALA A 207 -7.70 3.16 -11.88
CA ALA A 207 -6.72 2.63 -12.82
C ALA A 207 -6.60 1.10 -12.71
N ILE A 208 -6.52 0.55 -11.49
CA ILE A 208 -6.48 -0.90 -11.25
C ILE A 208 -7.74 -1.57 -11.79
N ARG A 209 -8.92 -1.00 -11.53
CA ARG A 209 -10.20 -1.52 -12.04
C ARG A 209 -10.22 -1.58 -13.56
N ASP A 210 -9.84 -0.48 -14.20
CA ASP A 210 -9.85 -0.38 -15.67
C ASP A 210 -8.80 -1.32 -16.29
N PHE A 211 -7.64 -1.49 -15.64
CA PHE A 211 -6.62 -2.48 -16.00
C PHE A 211 -7.14 -3.91 -15.89
N TYR A 212 -7.80 -4.26 -14.79
CA TYR A 212 -8.41 -5.57 -14.60
C TYR A 212 -9.50 -5.85 -15.65
N TRP A 213 -10.38 -4.89 -15.93
CA TRP A 213 -11.42 -5.05 -16.94
C TRP A 213 -10.87 -5.28 -18.35
N LYS A 214 -9.73 -4.66 -18.67
CA LYS A 214 -9.10 -4.81 -20.00
C LYS A 214 -8.24 -6.07 -20.12
N THR A 215 -7.59 -6.50 -19.05
CA THR A 215 -6.54 -7.54 -19.11
C THR A 215 -6.89 -8.83 -18.37
N GLY A 216 -7.91 -8.82 -17.53
CA GLY A 216 -8.20 -9.91 -16.57
C GLY A 216 -7.19 -10.04 -15.43
N THR A 217 -6.16 -9.18 -15.37
CA THR A 217 -5.08 -9.27 -14.38
C THR A 217 -5.38 -8.40 -13.17
N LYS A 218 -5.37 -9.00 -11.97
CA LYS A 218 -5.55 -8.28 -10.70
C LYS A 218 -4.22 -7.70 -10.25
N VAL A 219 -4.21 -6.40 -9.94
CA VAL A 219 -3.07 -5.69 -9.36
C VAL A 219 -3.46 -5.18 -7.98
N GLY A 220 -2.54 -5.27 -7.02
CA GLY A 220 -2.75 -4.81 -5.68
C GLY A 220 -2.60 -3.29 -5.51
N PHE A 221 -3.20 -2.75 -4.45
CA PHE A 221 -3.08 -1.35 -4.07
C PHE A 221 -2.44 -1.21 -2.69
N LYS A 222 -1.48 -0.28 -2.56
CA LYS A 222 -0.81 0.00 -1.27
C LYS A 222 -0.76 1.50 -0.96
N PRO A 223 -1.71 2.06 -0.19
CA PRO A 223 -1.54 3.39 0.39
C PRO A 223 -0.46 3.34 1.48
N ALA A 224 0.43 4.33 1.48
CA ALA A 224 1.53 4.40 2.43
C ALA A 224 1.83 5.84 2.88
N GLY A 225 2.14 5.99 4.17
CA GLY A 225 2.50 7.27 4.77
C GLY A 225 1.31 8.09 5.27
N GLY A 226 1.41 8.57 6.51
CA GLY A 226 0.40 9.44 7.15
C GLY A 226 -0.80 8.73 7.77
N ILE A 227 -1.01 7.44 7.51
CA ILE A 227 -2.14 6.67 8.04
C ILE A 227 -1.81 6.22 9.46
N ARG A 228 -2.53 6.76 10.47
CA ARG A 228 -2.18 6.60 11.88
C ARG A 228 -3.31 6.10 12.76
N SER A 229 -4.55 6.21 12.31
CA SER A 229 -5.71 5.87 13.12
C SER A 229 -6.52 4.68 12.61
N ALA A 230 -7.11 3.95 13.55
CA ALA A 230 -8.10 2.91 13.31
C ALA A 230 -9.26 3.40 12.42
N LYS A 231 -9.70 4.65 12.62
CA LYS A 231 -10.76 5.26 11.80
C LYS A 231 -10.33 5.39 10.34
N GLU A 232 -9.12 5.88 10.07
CA GLU A 232 -8.60 5.96 8.70
C GLU A 232 -8.52 4.58 8.05
N ALA A 233 -8.02 3.56 8.77
CA ALA A 233 -7.94 2.21 8.23
C ALA A 233 -9.31 1.68 7.75
N LEU A 234 -10.40 1.97 8.48
CA LEU A 234 -11.76 1.62 8.06
C LEU A 234 -12.20 2.37 6.80
N VAL A 235 -11.84 3.65 6.66
CA VAL A 235 -12.14 4.44 5.46
C VAL A 235 -11.38 3.87 4.25
N TRP A 236 -10.10 3.52 4.43
CA TRP A 236 -9.29 2.88 3.38
C TRP A 236 -9.87 1.54 2.92
N LEU A 237 -10.26 0.65 3.85
CA LEU A 237 -10.94 -0.60 3.50
C LEU A 237 -12.25 -0.35 2.76
N SER A 238 -13.03 0.64 3.20
CA SER A 238 -14.29 1.00 2.55
C SER A 238 -14.07 1.49 1.12
N LEU A 239 -13.05 2.33 0.89
CA LEU A 239 -12.66 2.81 -0.44
C LEU A 239 -12.35 1.65 -1.38
N ILE A 240 -11.54 0.69 -0.93
CA ILE A 240 -11.17 -0.47 -1.75
C ILE A 240 -12.36 -1.38 -2.00
N LYS A 241 -13.19 -1.64 -0.99
CA LYS A 241 -14.42 -2.40 -1.18
C LYS A 241 -15.32 -1.75 -2.23
N GLU A 242 -15.49 -0.44 -2.19
CA GLU A 242 -16.41 0.26 -3.09
C GLU A 242 -15.88 0.42 -4.52
N GLU A 243 -14.57 0.64 -4.71
CA GLU A 243 -14.01 0.85 -6.06
C GLU A 243 -13.53 -0.46 -6.71
N LEU A 244 -13.07 -1.45 -5.94
CA LEU A 244 -12.46 -2.70 -6.43
C LEU A 244 -13.22 -3.98 -6.02
N GLY A 245 -14.05 -3.93 -4.99
CA GLY A 245 -14.84 -5.07 -4.53
C GLY A 245 -14.15 -5.91 -3.43
N ASP A 246 -14.88 -6.92 -2.93
CA ASP A 246 -14.46 -7.73 -1.78
C ASP A 246 -13.21 -8.56 -2.04
N GLU A 247 -12.98 -8.96 -3.30
CA GLU A 247 -11.80 -9.74 -3.66
C GLU A 247 -10.48 -8.99 -3.42
N TRP A 248 -10.50 -7.66 -3.34
CA TRP A 248 -9.31 -6.86 -3.03
C TRP A 248 -9.07 -6.68 -1.52
N LEU A 249 -9.99 -7.10 -0.64
CA LEU A 249 -9.88 -6.90 0.80
C LEU A 249 -9.04 -7.99 1.50
N ASN A 250 -7.85 -8.27 0.97
CA ASN A 250 -6.89 -9.21 1.54
C ASN A 250 -5.45 -8.80 1.24
N ALA A 251 -4.50 -9.40 1.97
CA ALA A 251 -3.08 -9.07 1.88
C ALA A 251 -2.42 -9.33 0.51
N GLN A 252 -3.05 -10.05 -0.41
CA GLN A 252 -2.50 -10.28 -1.75
C GLN A 252 -2.85 -9.15 -2.73
N LEU A 253 -3.86 -8.34 -2.42
CA LEU A 253 -4.36 -7.27 -3.30
C LEU A 253 -4.54 -5.91 -2.61
N PHE A 254 -4.40 -5.84 -1.29
CA PHE A 254 -4.42 -4.60 -0.54
C PHE A 254 -3.45 -4.64 0.63
N ARG A 255 -2.65 -3.57 0.77
CA ARG A 255 -1.70 -3.39 1.88
C ARG A 255 -1.76 -1.97 2.42
N ILE A 256 -1.58 -1.75 3.72
CA ILE A 256 -1.46 -0.41 4.32
C ILE A 256 -0.03 -0.23 4.81
N GLY A 257 0.75 0.62 4.14
CA GLY A 257 2.09 0.97 4.60
C GLY A 257 2.03 1.93 5.78
N ALA A 258 2.32 1.44 6.99
CA ALA A 258 2.23 2.22 8.22
C ALA A 258 3.31 1.84 9.23
N SER A 259 3.76 2.81 10.02
CA SER A 259 4.71 2.60 11.13
C SER A 259 4.04 2.64 12.50
N SER A 260 2.96 3.42 12.68
CA SER A 260 2.31 3.62 13.99
C SER A 260 0.84 3.23 14.03
N LEU A 261 0.23 2.84 12.90
CA LEU A 261 -1.20 2.50 12.83
C LEU A 261 -1.56 1.31 13.71
N LEU A 262 -0.68 0.31 13.77
CA LEU A 262 -0.97 -0.95 14.45
C LEU A 262 -1.26 -0.74 15.95
N GLY A 263 -0.49 0.12 16.62
CA GLY A 263 -0.71 0.43 18.03
C GLY A 263 -2.05 1.13 18.28
N ASP A 264 -2.50 1.98 17.36
CA ASP A 264 -3.83 2.60 17.49
C ASP A 264 -4.97 1.59 17.32
N ILE A 265 -4.83 0.67 16.36
CA ILE A 265 -5.81 -0.41 16.18
C ILE A 265 -5.86 -1.31 17.41
N GLU A 266 -4.71 -1.70 17.95
CA GLU A 266 -4.64 -2.51 19.17
C GLU A 266 -5.34 -1.83 20.36
N ARG A 267 -5.16 -0.51 20.53
CA ARG A 267 -5.89 0.27 21.53
C ARG A 267 -7.41 0.22 21.34
N GLN A 268 -7.89 0.31 20.09
CA GLN A 268 -9.34 0.21 19.82
C GLN A 268 -9.90 -1.19 20.08
N ILE A 269 -9.15 -2.23 19.72
CA ILE A 269 -9.51 -3.62 20.00
C ILE A 269 -9.54 -3.89 21.51
N TYR A 270 -8.53 -3.40 22.24
CA TYR A 270 -8.49 -3.50 23.70
C TYR A 270 -9.72 -2.87 24.35
N HIS A 271 -10.08 -1.65 23.93
CA HIS A 271 -11.28 -0.98 24.45
C HIS A 271 -12.57 -1.71 24.07
N HIS A 272 -12.64 -2.27 22.86
CA HIS A 272 -13.81 -3.05 22.43
C HIS A 272 -14.02 -4.31 23.29
N VAL A 273 -12.94 -5.02 23.60
CA VAL A 273 -12.98 -6.27 24.40
C VAL A 273 -13.20 -5.98 25.89
N THR A 274 -12.49 -5.01 26.46
CA THR A 274 -12.45 -4.80 27.91
C THR A 274 -13.42 -3.74 28.42
N GLY A 275 -13.93 -2.87 27.53
CA GLY A 275 -14.69 -1.67 27.90
C GLY A 275 -13.85 -0.56 28.56
N ARG A 276 -12.52 -0.66 28.56
CA ARG A 276 -11.60 0.31 29.19
C ARG A 276 -10.54 0.79 28.22
N TYR A 277 -10.07 2.02 28.37
CA TYR A 277 -8.91 2.50 27.62
C TYR A 277 -7.62 1.88 28.16
N ALA A 278 -6.75 1.43 27.26
CA ALA A 278 -5.46 0.86 27.62
C ALA A 278 -4.53 1.93 28.23
N ALA A 279 -3.90 1.61 29.36
CA ALA A 279 -2.75 2.35 29.87
C ALA A 279 -1.47 1.94 29.12
N HIS A 280 -0.41 2.73 29.26
CA HIS A 280 0.85 2.47 28.54
C HIS A 280 1.47 1.11 28.91
N HIS A 281 1.26 0.60 30.13
CA HIS A 281 1.75 -0.70 30.55
C HIS A 281 0.90 -1.87 30.05
N ASP A 282 -0.35 -1.63 29.63
CA ASP A 282 -1.23 -2.67 29.09
C ASP A 282 -0.81 -3.10 27.68
N LEU A 283 -0.23 -2.16 26.93
CA LEU A 283 0.22 -2.31 25.53
C LEU A 283 1.67 -1.78 25.35
N PRO A 284 2.68 -2.45 25.93
CA PRO A 284 4.06 -1.95 25.99
C PRO A 284 4.77 -1.88 24.62
N MET A 285 4.14 -2.36 23.54
CA MET A 285 4.68 -2.35 22.17
C MET A 285 3.80 -1.56 21.17
N ALA A 286 2.80 -0.81 21.65
CA ALA A 286 1.88 -0.01 20.83
C ALA A 286 2.36 1.44 20.57
#